data_AF-A0A0P9N9W2-F1
#
_entry.id   AF-A0A0P9N9W2-F1
#
_cell.length_a   1.000
_cell.length_b   1.000
_cell.length_c   1.000
_cell.angle_alpha   90.00
_cell.angle_beta   90.00
_cell.angle_gamma   90.00
#
_symmetry.space_group_name_H-M   'P 1'
#
loop_
_entity.id
_entity.type
_entity.pdbx_description
1 polymer ?
#
loop_
_entity_poly.entity_id
_entity_poly.type
_entity_poly.pdbx_seq_one_letter_code
_entity_poly.pdbx_strand_id
1 'polypeptide(L)'
;MTRATPSMTVAVAEGLPKAQLPVLLLYGGKDPLVNIQPSIARARQLNARIQSTVYENSGHAPFLEEAQRFNHDLATFVESAVAARKNSD
;
A
#
# COMPACT_ATOMS: atom_id res chain seq x y z
N MET A 1 3.75 -13.06 -24.19
CA MET A 1 4.57 -13.65 -23.11
C MET A 1 5.36 -12.52 -22.47
N THR A 2 5.08 -12.17 -21.22
CA THR A 2 5.91 -11.20 -20.49
C THR A 2 7.23 -11.87 -20.10
N ARG A 3 8.33 -11.18 -20.38
CA ARG A 3 9.69 -11.52 -19.94
C ARG A 3 9.67 -11.66 -18.41
N ALA A 4 10.26 -12.72 -17.87
CA ALA A 4 10.24 -13.06 -16.45
C ALA A 4 10.46 -11.82 -15.56
N THR A 5 9.54 -11.57 -14.63
CA THR A 5 9.66 -10.50 -13.63
C THR A 5 10.92 -10.76 -12.79
N PRO A 6 11.86 -9.81 -12.70
CA PRO A 6 13.05 -9.97 -11.86
C PRO A 6 12.65 -10.31 -10.42
N SER A 7 13.26 -11.35 -9.86
CA SER A 7 13.11 -11.65 -8.44
C SER A 7 13.90 -10.64 -7.61
N MET A 8 13.30 -10.16 -6.53
CA MET A 8 13.94 -9.30 -5.55
C MET A 8 13.75 -9.88 -4.15
N THR A 9 14.83 -9.90 -3.37
CA THR A 9 14.73 -10.16 -1.93
C THR A 9 14.41 -8.85 -1.23
N VAL A 10 13.30 -8.80 -0.51
CA VAL A 10 12.89 -7.65 0.30
C VAL A 10 12.82 -8.05 1.77
N ALA A 11 13.45 -7.24 2.63
CA ALA A 11 13.54 -7.42 4.09
C ALA A 11 12.22 -7.03 4.80
N VAL A 12 11.09 -7.51 4.28
CA VAL A 12 9.75 -7.10 4.76
C VAL A 12 9.45 -7.66 6.15
N ALA A 13 9.97 -8.84 6.47
CA ALA A 13 9.79 -9.47 7.78
C ALA A 13 10.57 -8.74 8.88
N GLU A 14 11.70 -8.12 8.56
CA GLU A 14 12.47 -7.32 9.52
C GLU A 14 11.92 -5.90 9.68
N GLY A 15 11.45 -5.29 8.59
CA GLY A 15 11.04 -3.88 8.56
C GLY A 15 9.58 -3.64 8.97
N LEU A 16 8.64 -4.34 8.34
CA LEU A 16 7.21 -4.02 8.43
C LEU A 16 6.63 -4.17 9.86
N PRO A 17 7.01 -5.19 10.66
CA PRO A 17 6.58 -5.28 12.06
C PRO A 17 7.06 -4.11 12.94
N LYS A 18 8.19 -3.49 12.59
CA LYS A 18 8.82 -2.40 13.36
C LYS A 18 8.33 -1.01 12.94
N ALA A 19 7.61 -0.89 11.82
CA ALA A 19 7.13 0.38 11.32
C ALA A 19 6.15 1.02 12.32
N GLN A 20 6.56 2.09 13.01
CA GLN A 20 5.71 2.75 14.01
C GLN A 20 4.76 3.78 13.38
N LEU A 21 5.16 4.37 12.27
CA LEU A 21 4.32 5.28 11.48
C LEU A 21 3.09 4.56 10.89
N PRO A 22 2.00 5.29 10.62
CA PRO A 22 0.90 4.78 9.81
C PRO A 22 1.41 4.31 8.45
N VAL A 23 0.88 3.19 7.96
CA VAL A 23 1.22 2.60 6.66
C VAL A 23 -0.07 2.28 5.91
N LEU A 24 -0.16 2.78 4.68
CA LEU A 24 -1.25 2.51 3.74
C LEU A 24 -0.71 1.75 2.53
N LEU A 25 -1.35 0.63 2.20
CA LEU A 25 -1.14 -0.13 0.96
C LEU A 25 -2.28 0.19 -0.02
N LEU A 26 -1.97 0.84 -1.14
CA LEU A 26 -2.95 1.17 -2.18
C LEU A 26 -2.64 0.37 -3.44
N TYR A 27 -3.58 -0.48 -3.85
CA TYR A 27 -3.46 -1.34 -5.03
C TYR A 27 -4.58 -1.09 -6.04
N GLY A 28 -4.31 -1.35 -7.32
CA GLY A 28 -5.40 -1.56 -8.28
C GLY A 28 -5.91 -3.00 -8.24
N GLY A 29 -7.23 -3.17 -8.35
CA GLY A 29 -7.92 -4.46 -8.33
C GLY A 29 -7.54 -5.39 -9.48
N LYS A 30 -7.05 -4.81 -10.59
CA LYS A 30 -6.70 -5.50 -11.84
C LYS A 30 -5.19 -5.57 -12.07
N ASP A 31 -4.38 -5.43 -11.03
CA ASP A 31 -2.92 -5.45 -11.11
C ASP A 31 -2.42 -6.79 -11.75
N PRO A 32 -1.78 -6.75 -12.93
CA PRO A 32 -1.30 -7.96 -13.60
C PRO A 32 0.08 -8.43 -13.10
N LEU A 33 0.71 -7.69 -12.18
CA LEU A 33 2.06 -7.94 -11.68
C LEU A 33 2.07 -8.39 -10.21
N VAL A 34 1.13 -7.89 -9.40
CA VAL A 34 1.06 -8.18 -7.97
C VAL A 34 -0.19 -8.97 -7.62
N ASN A 35 -0.03 -10.05 -6.85
CA ASN A 35 -1.14 -10.77 -6.24
C ASN A 35 -1.69 -9.98 -5.04
N ILE A 36 -2.64 -9.09 -5.28
CA ILE A 36 -3.05 -8.06 -4.31
C ILE A 36 -3.56 -8.62 -2.97
N GLN A 37 -4.45 -9.62 -2.98
CA GLN A 37 -5.05 -10.15 -1.76
C GLN A 37 -4.00 -10.88 -0.90
N PRO A 38 -3.16 -11.79 -1.46
CA PRO A 38 -2.03 -12.35 -0.72
C PRO A 38 -1.05 -11.30 -0.19
N SER A 39 -0.74 -10.25 -0.95
CA SER A 39 0.16 -9.18 -0.53
C SER A 39 -0.40 -8.40 0.68
N ILE A 40 -1.67 -7.99 0.63
CA ILE A 40 -2.35 -7.30 1.73
C ILE A 40 -2.42 -8.21 2.97
N ALA A 41 -2.80 -9.48 2.79
CA ALA A 41 -2.89 -10.44 3.89
C ALA A 41 -1.52 -10.63 4.56
N ARG A 42 -0.46 -10.81 3.78
CA ARG A 42 0.90 -10.95 4.31
C ARG A 42 1.36 -9.71 5.07
N ALA A 43 1.09 -8.52 4.54
CA ALA A 43 1.42 -7.26 5.19
C ALA A 43 0.72 -7.15 6.57
N ARG A 44 -0.60 -7.43 6.62
CA ARG A 44 -1.38 -7.38 7.86
C ARG A 44 -0.97 -8.43 8.90
N GLN A 45 -0.53 -9.61 8.46
CA GLN A 45 0.07 -10.61 9.36
C GLN A 45 1.34 -10.09 10.04
N LEU A 46 2.14 -9.30 9.34
CA LEU A 46 3.38 -8.71 9.87
C LEU A 46 3.11 -7.46 10.70
N ASN A 47 2.10 -6.67 10.36
CA ASN A 47 1.70 -5.48 11.09
C ASN A 47 0.19 -5.24 10.94
N ALA A 48 -0.56 -5.56 12.00
CA ALA A 48 -2.02 -5.47 12.01
C ALA A 48 -2.56 -4.03 11.87
N ARG A 49 -1.73 -3.00 12.07
CA ARG A 49 -2.11 -1.58 11.92
C ARG A 49 -2.13 -1.10 10.48
N ILE A 50 -1.71 -1.95 9.53
CA ILE A 50 -1.68 -1.59 8.11
C ILE A 50 -3.09 -1.37 7.57
N GLN A 51 -3.28 -0.19 6.99
CA GLN A 51 -4.46 0.17 6.21
C GLN A 51 -4.27 -0.29 4.77
N SER A 52 -5.37 -0.61 4.08
CA SER A 52 -5.30 -0.96 2.66
C SER A 52 -6.52 -0.45 1.90
N THR A 53 -6.30 0.02 0.68
CA THR A 53 -7.35 0.44 -0.25
C THR A 53 -7.15 -0.26 -1.60
N VAL A 54 -8.23 -0.73 -2.20
CA VAL A 54 -8.23 -1.35 -3.53
C VAL A 54 -9.04 -0.51 -4.49
N TYR A 55 -8.45 -0.18 -5.63
CA TYR A 55 -9.09 0.53 -6.73
C TYR A 55 -9.54 -0.50 -7.75
N GLU A 56 -10.77 -0.98 -7.60
CA GLU A 56 -11.33 -2.12 -8.36
C GLU A 56 -11.15 -2.02 -9.88
N ASN A 57 -11.05 -0.81 -10.43
CA ASN A 57 -10.93 -0.56 -11.86
C ASN A 57 -9.53 -0.21 -12.35
N SER A 58 -8.55 -0.07 -11.45
CA SER A 58 -7.15 0.21 -11.78
C SER A 58 -6.31 -1.07 -11.86
N GLY A 59 -5.27 -1.05 -12.70
CA GLY A 59 -4.19 -2.01 -12.78
C GLY A 59 -3.03 -1.67 -11.83
N HIS A 60 -1.79 -1.86 -12.30
CA HIS A 60 -0.60 -1.70 -11.47
C HIS A 60 -0.29 -0.25 -11.10
N ALA A 61 -0.80 0.73 -11.86
CA ALA A 61 -0.45 2.13 -11.71
C ALA A 61 -1.69 2.99 -11.37
N PRO A 62 -2.36 2.75 -10.23
CA PRO A 62 -3.58 3.48 -9.85
C PRO A 62 -3.38 5.00 -9.75
N PHE A 63 -2.15 5.45 -9.50
CA PHE A 63 -1.77 6.88 -9.51
C PHE A 63 -1.81 7.52 -10.89
N LEU A 64 -1.71 6.74 -11.98
CA LEU A 64 -1.92 7.20 -13.36
C LEU A 64 -3.36 6.93 -13.81
N GLU A 65 -3.92 5.79 -13.45
CA GLU A 65 -5.20 5.29 -13.97
C GLU A 65 -6.41 5.98 -13.34
N GLU A 66 -6.37 6.28 -12.03
CA GLU A 66 -7.40 6.99 -11.28
C GLU A 66 -6.78 8.17 -10.49
N ALA A 67 -5.96 8.99 -11.17
CA ALA A 67 -5.09 10.01 -10.55
C ALA A 67 -5.82 10.97 -9.57
N GLN A 68 -7.05 11.40 -9.90
CA GLN A 68 -7.82 12.27 -9.01
C GLN A 68 -8.16 11.59 -7.68
N ARG A 69 -8.62 10.34 -7.75
CA ARG A 69 -8.94 9.53 -6.57
C ARG A 69 -7.67 9.24 -5.77
N PHE A 70 -6.60 8.85 -6.45
CA PHE A 70 -5.31 8.59 -5.82
C PHE A 70 -4.79 9.81 -5.05
N ASN A 71 -4.80 10.99 -5.69
CA ASN A 71 -4.34 12.22 -5.06
C ASN A 71 -5.19 12.60 -3.84
N HIS A 72 -6.51 12.39 -3.91
CA HIS A 72 -7.40 12.61 -2.77
C HIS A 72 -7.10 11.67 -1.59
N ASP A 73 -6.96 10.37 -1.86
CA ASP A 73 -6.66 9.38 -0.81
C ASP A 73 -5.27 9.60 -0.20
N LEU A 74 -4.28 9.97 -1.02
CA LEU A 74 -2.94 10.31 -0.55
C LEU A 74 -2.94 11.54 0.36
N ALA A 75 -3.61 12.62 -0.05
CA ALA A 75 -3.72 13.84 0.76
C ALA A 75 -4.41 13.55 2.10
N THR A 76 -5.54 12.84 2.06
CA THR A 76 -6.29 12.42 3.26
C THR A 76 -5.42 11.59 4.21
N PHE A 77 -4.66 10.64 3.67
CA PHE A 77 -3.76 9.82 4.47
C PHE A 77 -2.67 10.66 5.16
N VAL A 78 -2.01 11.56 4.42
CA VAL A 78 -0.96 12.43 4.98
C VAL A 78 -1.53 13.34 6.07
N GLU A 79 -2.67 13.96 5.85
CA GLU A 79 -3.35 14.80 6.85
C GLU A 79 -3.65 14.02 8.14
N SER A 80 -4.18 12.80 8.01
CA SER A 80 -4.45 11.93 9.16
C SER A 80 -3.18 11.54 9.93
N ALA A 81 -2.08 11.26 9.21
CA ALA A 81 -0.82 10.85 9.82
C ALA A 81 -0.15 12.01 10.58
N VAL A 82 -0.22 13.23 10.03
CA VAL A 82 0.27 14.44 10.69
C VAL A 82 -0.58 14.77 11.93
N ALA A 83 -1.91 14.63 11.85
CA ALA A 83 -2.79 14.84 13.00
C ALA A 83 -2.51 13.83 14.12
N ALA A 84 -2.32 12.55 13.79
CA ALA A 84 -2.01 11.51 14.77
C ALA A 84 -0.67 11.76 15.48
N ARG A 85 0.34 12.26 14.77
CA ARG A 85 1.63 12.69 15.35
C ARG A 85 1.45 13.80 16.39
N LYS A 86 0.72 14.87 16.03
CA LYS A 86 0.46 16.01 16.93
C LYS A 86 -0.24 15.62 18.24
N ASN A 87 -1.06 14.58 18.21
CA ASN A 87 -1.77 14.10 19.40
C ASN A 87 -0.92 13.13 20.27
N SER A 88 0.29 12.79 19.83
CA SER A 88 1.20 11.87 20.52
C SER A 88 2.38 12.58 21.19
N ASP A 89 2.53 13.89 20.95
CA ASP A 89 3.50 14.81 21.57
C ASP A 89 2.86 15.58 22.74
#